data_AF-A0A2V6A1V2-F1
#
_entry.id   AF-A0A2V6A1V2-F1
#
_cell.length_a   1.000
_cell.length_b   1.000
_cell.length_c   1.000
_cell.angle_alpha   90.00
_cell.angle_beta   90.00
_cell.angle_gamma   90.00
#
_symmetry.space_group_name_H-M   'P 1'
#
loop_
_entity.id
_entity.type
_entity.pdbx_description
1 polymer ?
#
loop_
_entity_poly.entity_id
_entity_poly.type
_entity_poly.pdbx_seq_one_letter_code
_entity_poly.pdbx_strand_id
1 'polypeptide(L)'
;NVEAGTATFPTPTNDGDLPVSDIVRDDAKQMLYVATDFGVLRGDGDGTEGWHVTKGLPRFEITHLEIQPSARVATCVGLGKKDCPIQIYAASHSQGMWKLPLGSSGP
;
A
#
# COMPACT_ATOMS: atom_id res chain seq x y z
N ASN A 1 -31.40 -8.54 2.70
CA ASN A 1 -30.25 -9.35 3.15
C ASN A 1 -29.01 -8.74 2.55
N VAL A 2 -28.32 -7.89 3.31
CA VAL A 2 -26.97 -7.43 2.95
C VAL A 2 -26.04 -8.50 3.49
N GLU A 3 -25.27 -9.13 2.62
CA GLU A 3 -24.23 -10.09 3.03
C GLU A 3 -23.32 -9.40 4.06
N ALA A 4 -23.16 -10.00 5.23
CA ALA A 4 -22.23 -9.48 6.23
C ALA A 4 -20.81 -9.61 5.69
N GLY A 5 -20.11 -8.50 5.53
CA GLY A 5 -18.69 -8.51 5.15
C GLY A 5 -17.84 -9.22 6.19
N THR A 6 -16.81 -9.94 5.74
CA THR A 6 -15.80 -10.56 6.62
C THR A 6 -14.58 -9.65 6.72
N ALA A 7 -14.12 -9.33 7.94
CA ALA A 7 -12.85 -8.65 8.14
C ALA A 7 -11.69 -9.65 7.95
N THR A 8 -10.72 -9.31 7.08
CA THR A 8 -9.53 -10.14 6.85
C THR A 8 -8.38 -9.80 7.81
N PHE A 9 -8.45 -8.66 8.52
CA PHE A 9 -7.48 -8.27 9.55
C PHE A 9 -8.15 -7.68 10.78
N PRO A 10 -7.97 -8.27 11.98
CA PRO A 10 -8.24 -7.57 13.21
C PRO A 10 -7.18 -6.50 13.44
N THR A 11 -7.58 -5.32 13.93
CA THR A 11 -6.61 -4.33 14.41
C THR A 11 -5.76 -4.96 15.52
N PRO A 12 -4.48 -4.57 15.73
CA PRO A 12 -3.59 -5.21 16.72
C PRO A 12 -4.17 -5.29 18.14
N THR A 13 -5.11 -4.41 18.46
CA THR A 13 -5.83 -4.30 19.75
C THR A 13 -7.29 -4.76 19.68
N ASN A 14 -7.77 -5.16 18.49
CA ASN A 14 -9.15 -5.56 18.23
C ASN A 14 -10.20 -4.54 18.72
N ASP A 15 -9.81 -3.27 18.77
CA ASP A 15 -10.64 -2.12 19.12
C ASP A 15 -11.35 -1.51 17.90
N GLY A 16 -11.03 -1.99 16.69
CA GLY A 16 -11.65 -1.53 15.46
C GLY A 16 -11.26 -0.11 15.04
N ASP A 17 -10.30 0.53 15.72
CA ASP A 17 -9.92 1.94 15.51
C ASP A 17 -8.68 2.10 14.62
N LEU A 18 -8.64 1.34 13.52
CA LEU A 18 -7.72 1.62 12.41
C LEU A 18 -8.57 1.91 11.18
N PRO A 19 -9.05 3.15 11.02
CA PRO A 19 -9.74 3.56 9.79
C PRO A 19 -8.82 3.27 8.60
N VAL A 20 -9.35 2.49 7.65
CA VAL A 20 -8.68 2.14 6.40
C VAL A 20 -9.24 3.03 5.30
N SER A 21 -8.35 3.75 4.62
CA SER A 21 -8.71 4.72 3.57
C SER A 21 -8.44 4.18 2.16
N ASP A 22 -7.46 3.29 1.99
CA ASP A 22 -7.07 2.76 0.68
C ASP A 22 -6.29 1.43 0.79
N ILE A 23 -6.28 0.64 -0.29
CA ILE A 23 -5.58 -0.65 -0.37
C ILE A 23 -4.97 -0.82 -1.77
N VAL A 24 -3.68 -1.16 -1.84
CA VAL A 24 -2.98 -1.51 -3.09
C VAL A 24 -2.19 -2.81 -2.96
N ARG A 25 -2.02 -3.52 -4.08
CA ARG A 25 -1.30 -4.80 -4.15
C ARG A 25 0.00 -4.68 -4.93
N ASP A 26 1.09 -5.26 -4.41
CA ASP A 26 2.28 -5.61 -5.20
C ASP A 26 2.19 -7.10 -5.55
N ASP A 27 1.50 -7.43 -6.65
CA ASP A 27 1.27 -8.81 -7.07
C ASP A 27 2.58 -9.55 -7.36
N ALA A 28 3.64 -8.84 -7.78
CA ALA A 28 4.93 -9.46 -8.08
C ALA A 28 5.66 -9.94 -6.82
N LYS A 29 5.31 -9.38 -5.65
CA LYS A 29 5.89 -9.77 -4.35
C LYS A 29 4.86 -10.39 -3.40
N GLN A 30 3.61 -10.55 -3.84
CA GLN A 30 2.50 -11.01 -3.01
C GLN A 30 2.38 -10.18 -1.72
N MET A 31 2.38 -8.86 -1.86
CA MET A 31 2.26 -7.94 -0.73
C MET A 31 0.97 -7.12 -0.83
N LEU A 32 0.34 -6.88 0.31
CA LEU A 32 -0.81 -5.99 0.45
C LEU A 32 -0.41 -4.76 1.26
N TYR A 33 -0.66 -3.56 0.73
CA TYR A 33 -0.43 -2.31 1.44
C TYR A 33 -1.76 -1.64 1.73
N VAL A 34 -1.92 -1.18 2.97
CA VAL A 34 -3.17 -0.60 3.48
C VAL A 34 -2.87 0.77 4.07
N ALA A 35 -3.54 1.80 3.56
CA ALA A 35 -3.49 3.14 4.13
C ALA A 35 -4.44 3.26 5.31
N THR A 36 -3.96 3.92 6.35
CA THR A 36 -4.70 4.21 7.57
C THR A 36 -4.43 5.63 8.04
N ASP A 37 -5.19 6.09 9.03
CA ASP A 37 -4.94 7.37 9.71
C ASP A 37 -3.61 7.40 10.49
N PHE A 38 -2.96 6.24 10.64
CA PHE A 38 -1.72 6.07 11.39
C PHE A 38 -0.51 5.67 10.52
N GLY A 39 -0.68 5.67 9.20
CA GLY A 39 0.36 5.32 8.24
C GLY A 39 -0.01 4.13 7.36
N VAL A 40 1.00 3.55 6.71
CA VAL A 40 0.81 2.42 5.78
C VAL A 40 1.20 1.11 6.44
N LEU A 41 0.25 0.18 6.53
CA LEU A 41 0.52 -1.19 6.93
C LEU A 41 0.88 -2.03 5.70
N ARG A 42 1.80 -2.98 5.87
CA ARG A 42 2.14 -4.01 4.88
C ARG A 42 1.80 -5.38 5.46
N GLY A 43 1.04 -6.15 4.71
CA GLY A 43 0.84 -7.58 4.91
C GLY A 43 1.61 -8.39 3.87
N ASP A 44 2.21 -9.48 4.32
CA ASP A 44 2.85 -10.46 3.46
C ASP A 44 1.82 -11.52 3.00
N GLY A 45 2.15 -12.31 1.98
CA GLY A 45 1.31 -13.42 1.51
C GLY A 45 -0.07 -12.97 1.02
N ASP A 46 -0.11 -11.93 0.18
CA ASP A 46 -1.34 -11.24 -0.28
C ASP A 46 -2.19 -10.67 0.85
N GLY A 47 -1.56 -10.37 1.99
CA GLY A 47 -2.28 -10.07 3.20
C GLY A 47 -2.93 -11.35 3.72
N THR A 48 -2.14 -12.28 4.19
CA THR A 48 -2.63 -13.34 5.08
C THR A 48 -1.80 -13.42 6.35
N GLU A 49 -0.62 -12.80 6.37
CA GLU A 49 0.31 -12.84 7.49
C GLU A 49 1.24 -11.62 7.50
N GLY A 50 2.15 -11.57 8.48
CA GLY A 50 3.29 -10.66 8.47
C GLY A 50 2.96 -9.17 8.60
N TRP A 51 1.86 -8.78 9.25
CA TRP A 51 1.45 -7.38 9.34
C TRP A 51 2.40 -6.49 10.14
N HIS A 52 2.85 -5.39 9.54
CA HIS A 52 3.67 -4.38 10.20
C HIS A 52 3.57 -3.01 9.51
N VAL A 53 3.99 -1.96 10.22
CA VAL A 53 4.10 -0.62 9.63
C VAL A 53 5.22 -0.60 8.57
N THR A 54 4.91 -0.07 7.40
CA THR A 54 5.83 0.01 6.26
C THR A 54 6.96 0.98 6.56
N LYS A 55 8.19 0.46 6.64
CA LYS A 55 9.38 1.29 6.83
C LYS A 55 9.60 2.19 5.61
N GLY A 56 9.89 3.47 5.85
CA GLY A 56 10.15 4.46 4.80
C GLY A 56 8.91 5.18 4.28
N LEU A 57 7.72 4.85 4.79
CA LEU A 57 6.50 5.61 4.60
C LEU A 57 6.08 6.32 5.90
N PRO A 58 5.22 7.36 5.81
CA PRO A 58 4.74 8.08 6.99
C PRO A 58 4.05 7.23 8.04
N ARG A 59 4.01 7.79 9.26
CA ARG A 59 3.28 7.27 10.43
C ARG A 59 2.18 8.24 10.88
N PHE A 60 1.44 8.73 9.91
CA PHE A 60 0.30 9.63 10.06
C PHE A 60 -0.67 9.38 8.90
N GLU A 61 -1.78 10.10 8.89
CA GLU A 61 -2.88 9.90 7.93
C GLU A 61 -2.40 9.82 6.48
N ILE A 62 -2.75 8.69 5.86
CA ILE A 62 -2.63 8.46 4.43
C ILE A 62 -4.03 8.42 3.85
N THR A 63 -4.28 9.24 2.84
CA THR A 63 -5.60 9.35 2.21
C THR A 63 -5.69 8.60 0.89
N HIS A 64 -4.55 8.23 0.31
CA HIS A 64 -4.49 7.50 -0.95
C HIS A 64 -3.14 6.78 -1.13
N LEU A 65 -3.18 5.58 -1.74
CA LEU A 65 -2.02 4.82 -2.18
C LEU A 65 -2.10 4.57 -3.68
N GLU A 66 -0.94 4.60 -4.33
CA GLU A 66 -0.79 4.13 -5.70
C GLU A 66 0.50 3.31 -5.80
N ILE A 67 0.42 2.08 -6.28
CA ILE A 67 1.59 1.32 -6.72
C ILE A 67 1.77 1.58 -8.21
N GLN A 68 3.02 1.76 -8.63
CA GLN A 68 3.42 1.88 -10.02
C GLN A 68 4.10 0.58 -10.46
N PRO A 69 3.34 -0.46 -10.91
CA PRO A 69 3.93 -1.75 -11.28
C PRO A 69 4.24 -1.83 -12.78
N SER A 70 3.81 -0.86 -13.60
CA SER A 70 3.86 -0.96 -15.06
C SER A 70 3.81 0.37 -15.81
N ALA A 71 4.14 0.33 -17.11
CA ALA A 71 4.01 1.41 -18.10
C ALA A 71 2.58 1.96 -18.31
N ARG A 72 1.58 1.47 -17.57
CA ARG A 72 0.18 1.91 -17.67
C ARG A 72 -0.18 3.00 -16.67
N VAL A 73 0.65 3.27 -15.66
CA VAL A 73 0.44 4.38 -14.73
C VAL A 73 0.90 5.67 -15.39
N ALA A 74 0.16 6.77 -15.17
CA ALA A 74 0.39 8.06 -15.83
C ALA A 74 1.84 8.57 -15.71
N THR A 75 2.51 8.29 -14.60
CA THR A 75 3.91 8.66 -14.33
C THR A 75 4.93 7.93 -15.22
N CYS A 76 4.50 6.95 -16.00
CA CYS A 76 5.38 5.99 -16.64
C CYS A 76 4.94 5.58 -18.05
N VAL A 77 3.92 6.26 -18.58
CA VAL A 77 3.54 6.24 -19.99
C VAL A 77 4.71 6.74 -20.85
N GLY A 78 5.13 5.93 -21.82
CA GLY A 78 6.22 6.26 -22.74
C GLY A 78 7.64 6.01 -22.21
N LEU A 79 7.79 5.54 -20.97
CA LEU A 79 9.09 5.18 -20.38
C LEU A 79 9.40 3.68 -20.59
N GLY A 80 10.69 3.36 -20.72
CA GLY A 80 11.15 1.98 -20.70
C GLY A 80 11.04 1.36 -19.31
N LYS A 81 10.99 0.02 -19.21
CA LYS A 81 10.94 -0.68 -17.90
C LYS A 81 12.08 -0.30 -16.95
N LYS A 82 13.27 0.00 -17.49
CA LYS A 82 14.42 0.44 -16.69
C LYS A 82 14.24 1.83 -16.09
N ASP A 83 13.47 2.68 -16.78
CA ASP A 83 13.23 4.07 -16.41
C ASP A 83 11.94 4.23 -15.59
N CYS A 84 11.25 3.11 -15.31
CA CYS A 84 10.04 3.05 -14.52
C CYS A 84 10.17 1.96 -13.43
N PRO A 85 10.84 2.27 -12.31
CA PRO A 85 10.98 1.35 -11.20
C PRO A 85 9.64 1.12 -10.50
N ILE A 86 9.47 -0.08 -9.92
CA ILE A 86 8.33 -0.37 -9.06
C ILE A 86 8.45 0.44 -7.77
N GLN A 87 7.46 1.27 -7.51
CA GLN A 87 7.41 2.15 -6.35
C GLN A 87 5.97 2.33 -5.90
N ILE A 88 5.81 2.65 -4.62
CA ILE A 88 4.53 3.04 -4.04
C ILE A 88 4.56 4.53 -3.72
N TYR A 89 3.44 5.19 -3.96
CA TYR A 89 3.16 6.56 -3.55
C TYR A 89 2.12 6.56 -2.44
N ALA A 90 2.31 7.41 -1.46
CA ALA A 90 1.35 7.66 -0.39
C ALA A 90 1.05 9.16 -0.32
N ALA A 91 -0.20 9.53 -0.54
CA ALA A 91 -0.67 10.90 -0.39
C ALA A 91 -1.28 11.10 0.99
N SER A 92 -1.15 12.32 1.50
CA SER A 92 -1.60 12.68 2.85
C SER A 92 -2.27 14.04 2.83
N HIS A 93 -3.22 14.26 3.74
CA HIS A 93 -3.81 15.57 3.89
C HIS A 93 -2.77 16.54 4.49
N SER A 94 -2.50 17.64 3.80
CA SER A 94 -1.58 18.71 4.24
C SER A 94 -0.09 18.35 4.43
N GLN A 95 0.32 17.09 4.24
CA GLN A 95 1.73 16.64 4.39
C GLN A 95 2.39 16.19 3.08
N GLY A 96 1.71 16.43 1.94
CA GLY A 96 2.24 16.16 0.60
C GLY A 96 2.19 14.68 0.19
N MET A 97 3.10 14.31 -0.72
CA MET A 97 3.19 12.96 -1.29
C MET A 97 4.56 12.34 -1.01
N TRP A 98 4.54 11.06 -0.64
CA TRP A 98 5.70 10.27 -0.28
C TRP A 98 5.89 9.17 -1.31
N LYS A 99 7.14 8.79 -1.57
CA LYS A 99 7.46 7.68 -2.47
C LYS A 99 8.41 6.69 -1.80
N LEU A 100 8.16 5.41 -2.02
CA LEU A 100 9.03 4.33 -1.56
C LEU A 100 9.33 3.39 -2.74
N PRO A 101 10.60 3.24 -3.14
CA PRO A 101 11.00 2.21 -4.09
C PRO A 101 10.75 0.82 -3.49
N LEU A 102 10.05 -0.05 -4.21
CA LEU A 102 9.77 -1.41 -3.75
C LEU A 102 10.82 -2.42 -4.23
N GLY A 103 11.85 -1.97 -4.96
CA GLY A 103 12.88 -2.82 -5.56
C GLY A 103 12.36 -3.64 -6.75
N SER A 104 13.28 -4.22 -7.52
CA SER A 104 12.94 -5.16 -8.59
C SER A 104 12.45 -6.48 -8.01
N SER A 105 11.37 -7.03 -8.56
CA SER A 105 11.07 -8.45 -8.41
C SER A 105 12.24 -9.24 -9.03
N GLY A 106 13.08 -9.85 -8.19
CA GLY A 106 14.05 -10.83 -8.66
C GLY A 106 13.32 -12.10 -9.15
N PRO A 107 13.98 -12.95 -9.96
CA PRO A 107 13.52 -14.30 -10.18
C PRO A 107 13.45 -15.10 -8.87
#